data_AF-A0A085MRY6-F1
#
_entry.id   AF-A0A085MRY6-F1
#
_cell.length_a   1.000
_cell.length_b   1.000
_cell.length_c   1.000
_cell.angle_alpha   90.00
_cell.angle_beta   90.00
_cell.angle_gamma   90.00
#
_symmetry.space_group_name_H-M   'P 1'
#
loop_
_entity.id
_entity.type
_entity.pdbx_description
1 polymer ?
#
loop_
_entity_poly.entity_id
_entity_poly.type
_entity_poly.pdbx_seq_one_letter_code
_entity_poly.pdbx_strand_id
1 'polypeptide(L)'
;MTIVRKLASLAEAEGFQCVIEPILRQDDITLKPDLILSKNSKTWTLDVAIPWEGNEPLNKRHAEKCRKYANLSVAVERFTGTKEFESEAIVIGARGARCEQNEKTLTKMEFPISDKMKELLCLMTLEGTCQIISWFMRSTESLAFRGCSVRPAGLMGRPMESERTHSRRNKS
;
A
#
# COMPACT_ATOMS: atom_id res chain seq x y z
N MET A 1 5.08 -3.11 11.43
CA MET A 1 6.01 -2.02 11.09
C MET A 1 6.10 -1.95 9.57
N THR A 2 5.95 -0.77 8.95
CA THR A 2 6.01 -0.64 7.48
C THR A 2 7.46 -0.57 6.98
N ILE A 3 7.70 -0.91 5.72
CA ILE A 3 9.02 -0.80 5.07
C ILE A 3 9.59 0.63 5.19
N VAL A 4 8.76 1.64 4.91
CA VAL A 4 9.12 3.06 5.01
C VAL A 4 9.63 3.41 6.41
N ARG A 5 8.92 3.00 7.47
CA ARG A 5 9.35 3.26 8.86
C ARG A 5 10.63 2.52 9.22
N LYS A 6 10.83 1.31 8.70
CA LYS A 6 12.07 0.56 8.91
C LYS A 6 13.26 1.24 8.23
N LEU A 7 13.08 1.70 6.99
CA LEU A 7 14.11 2.47 6.28
C LEU A 7 14.44 3.77 7.00
N ALA A 8 13.45 4.52 7.49
CA ALA A 8 13.68 5.72 8.29
C ALA A 8 14.51 5.42 9.54
N SER A 9 14.13 4.39 10.32
CA SER A 9 14.88 4.00 11.52
C SER A 9 16.32 3.57 11.23
N LEU A 10 16.56 2.90 10.09
CA LEU A 10 17.92 2.57 9.66
C LEU A 10 18.70 3.82 9.27
N ALA A 11 18.08 4.77 8.57
CA ALA A 11 18.72 6.01 8.16
C ALA A 11 19.06 6.89 9.38
N GLU A 12 18.15 6.99 10.36
CA GLU A 12 18.42 7.71 11.62
C GLU A 12 19.62 7.12 12.36
N ALA A 13 19.74 5.78 12.41
CA ALA A 13 20.89 5.11 13.02
C ALA A 13 22.22 5.42 12.32
N GLU A 14 22.17 5.70 11.00
CA GLU A 14 23.31 6.13 10.18
C GLU A 14 23.50 7.66 10.15
N GLY A 15 22.80 8.39 11.02
CA GLY A 15 22.95 9.84 11.21
C GLY A 15 22.18 10.71 10.20
N PHE A 16 21.22 10.15 9.46
CA PHE A 16 20.34 10.94 8.62
C PHE A 16 19.24 11.61 9.45
N GLN A 17 18.91 12.86 9.12
CA GLN A 17 17.66 13.46 9.54
C GLN A 17 16.53 12.96 8.63
N CYS A 18 15.48 12.42 9.23
CA CYS A 18 14.40 11.76 8.49
C CYS A 18 13.06 12.46 8.71
N VAL A 19 12.34 12.71 7.62
CA VAL A 19 10.94 13.13 7.66
C VAL A 19 10.11 12.12 6.88
N ILE A 20 9.16 11.50 7.56
CA ILE A 20 8.29 10.47 6.99
C ILE A 20 7.04 11.12 6.39
N GLU A 21 6.72 10.74 5.17
CA GLU A 21 5.51 11.14 4.44
C GLU A 21 5.29 12.69 4.37
N PRO A 22 6.32 13.51 4.08
CA PRO A 22 6.17 14.95 4.06
C PRO A 22 5.25 15.41 2.94
N ILE A 23 4.50 16.48 3.20
CA ILE A 23 3.66 17.13 2.20
C ILE A 23 4.44 18.32 1.64
N LEU A 24 4.85 18.21 0.38
CA LEU A 24 5.55 19.26 -0.33
C LEU A 24 4.61 19.95 -1.32
N ARG A 25 4.60 21.28 -1.26
CA ARG A 25 3.81 22.11 -2.18
C ARG A 25 4.76 22.91 -3.06
N GLN A 26 4.58 22.77 -4.37
CA GLN A 26 5.31 23.54 -5.37
C GLN A 26 4.32 23.98 -6.43
N ASP A 27 4.17 25.29 -6.59
CA ASP A 27 3.16 25.89 -7.47
C ASP A 27 1.76 25.34 -7.13
N ASP A 28 1.01 24.86 -8.13
CA ASP A 28 -0.31 24.24 -7.95
C ASP A 28 -0.25 22.72 -7.71
N ILE A 29 0.94 22.15 -7.51
CA ILE A 29 1.15 20.71 -7.33
C ILE A 29 1.48 20.41 -5.87
N THR A 30 0.72 19.48 -5.28
CA THR A 30 1.05 18.87 -3.99
C THR A 30 1.60 17.47 -4.21
N LEU A 31 2.83 17.23 -3.77
CA LEU A 31 3.48 15.93 -3.82
C LEU A 31 3.78 15.43 -2.41
N LYS A 32 3.66 14.12 -2.21
CA LYS A 32 3.89 13.44 -0.94
C LYS A 32 4.85 12.27 -1.16
N PRO A 33 6.18 12.49 -1.15
CA PRO A 33 7.14 11.39 -1.16
C PRO A 33 7.07 10.61 0.17
N ASP A 34 7.56 9.38 0.19
CA ASP A 34 7.54 8.55 1.41
C ASP A 34 8.54 9.04 2.47
N LEU A 35 9.71 9.51 2.05
CA LEU A 35 10.77 10.01 2.94
C LEU A 35 11.48 11.22 2.33
N ILE A 36 11.84 12.16 3.20
CA ILE A 36 12.95 13.10 2.98
C ILE A 36 14.06 12.73 3.95
N LEU A 37 15.27 12.56 3.41
CA LEU A 37 16.48 12.18 4.14
C LEU A 37 17.53 13.26 3.93
N SER A 38 18.14 13.76 4.99
CA SER A 38 19.18 14.79 4.92
C SER A 38 20.43 14.37 5.69
N LYS A 39 21.61 14.52 5.08
CA LYS A 39 22.92 14.24 5.68
C LYS A 39 24.01 15.03 4.94
N ASN A 40 25.00 15.55 5.65
CA ASN A 40 26.18 16.24 5.07
C ASN A 40 25.85 17.33 4.04
N SER A 41 24.86 18.20 4.32
CA SER A 41 24.41 19.27 3.41
C SER A 41 23.81 18.80 2.09
N LYS A 42 23.41 17.53 2.01
CA LYS A 42 22.66 16.97 0.89
C LYS A 42 21.35 16.37 1.37
N THR A 43 20.33 16.49 0.53
CA THR A 43 18.99 16.00 0.82
C THR A 43 18.48 15.13 -0.33
N TRP A 44 17.79 14.06 0.03
CA TRP A 44 17.19 13.13 -0.90
C TRP A 44 15.72 12.97 -0.60
N THR A 45 14.88 12.96 -1.64
CA THR A 45 13.58 12.29 -1.53
C THR A 45 13.79 10.81 -1.83
N LEU A 46 13.33 9.95 -0.93
CA LEU A 46 13.37 8.50 -1.11
C LEU A 46 11.95 7.95 -1.12
N ASP A 47 11.51 7.45 -2.27
CA ASP A 47 10.16 6.90 -2.44
C ASP A 47 10.21 5.37 -2.59
N VAL A 48 9.33 4.67 -1.88
CA VAL A 48 9.29 3.21 -1.84
C VAL A 48 8.17 2.71 -2.77
N ALA A 49 8.51 1.78 -3.65
CA ALA A 49 7.55 1.15 -4.55
C ALA A 49 7.51 -0.36 -4.35
N ILE A 50 6.29 -0.91 -4.27
CA ILE A 50 6.07 -2.35 -4.17
C ILE A 50 5.22 -2.82 -5.37
N PRO A 51 5.80 -2.96 -6.57
CA PRO A 51 5.08 -3.45 -7.74
C PRO A 51 4.92 -4.98 -7.69
N TRP A 52 3.83 -5.48 -8.25
CA TRP A 52 3.72 -6.90 -8.59
C TRP A 52 4.66 -7.20 -9.77
N GLU A 53 5.54 -8.20 -9.63
CA GLU A 53 6.50 -8.54 -10.68
C GLU A 53 5.79 -9.32 -11.79
N GLY A 54 5.41 -8.61 -12.86
CA GLY A 54 4.88 -9.18 -14.09
C GLY A 54 5.80 -8.90 -15.27
N ASN A 55 5.24 -8.37 -16.37
CA ASN A 55 5.99 -8.10 -17.60
C ASN A 55 6.85 -6.82 -17.53
N GLU A 56 6.56 -5.91 -16.59
CA GLU A 56 7.33 -4.67 -16.47
C GLU A 56 8.52 -4.84 -15.54
N PRO A 57 9.74 -4.41 -15.97
CA PRO A 57 10.93 -4.53 -15.15
C PRO A 57 10.88 -3.55 -13.98
N LEU A 58 11.34 -3.98 -12.79
CA LEU A 58 11.44 -3.16 -11.58
C LEU A 58 12.24 -1.86 -11.83
N ASN A 59 13.24 -1.95 -12.70
CA ASN A 59 14.10 -0.85 -13.13
C ASN A 59 13.30 0.32 -13.74
N LYS A 60 12.23 0.00 -14.51
CA LYS A 60 11.35 1.01 -15.10
C LYS A 60 10.57 1.74 -14.00
N ARG A 61 10.06 0.99 -13.01
CA ARG A 61 9.33 1.55 -11.86
C ARG A 61 10.21 2.45 -10.99
N HIS A 62 11.48 2.07 -10.82
CA HIS A 62 12.48 2.90 -10.14
C HIS A 62 12.65 4.25 -10.87
N ALA A 63 12.93 4.21 -12.17
CA ALA A 63 13.13 5.42 -12.97
C ALA A 63 11.89 6.34 -12.99
N GLU A 64 10.68 5.76 -13.06
CA GLU A 64 9.42 6.52 -13.00
C GLU A 64 9.27 7.29 -11.68
N LYS A 65 9.60 6.67 -10.55
CA LYS A 65 9.56 7.32 -9.23
C LYS A 65 10.61 8.42 -9.11
N CYS A 66 11.85 8.17 -9.53
CA CYS A 66 12.88 9.22 -9.53
C CYS A 66 12.46 10.41 -10.39
N ARG A 67 11.88 10.18 -11.57
CA ARG A 67 11.40 11.26 -12.44
C ARG A 67 10.22 12.03 -11.84
N LYS A 68 9.31 11.36 -11.13
CA LYS A 68 8.14 12.00 -10.49
C LYS A 68 8.54 13.12 -9.52
N TYR A 69 9.66 12.94 -8.80
CA TYR A 69 10.09 13.85 -7.74
C TYR A 69 11.36 14.62 -8.08
N ALA A 70 11.95 14.43 -9.26
CA ALA A 70 13.15 15.13 -9.71
C ALA A 70 13.02 16.67 -9.66
N ASN A 71 11.83 17.20 -9.88
CA ASN A 71 11.57 18.65 -9.93
C ASN A 71 11.24 19.27 -8.56
N LEU A 72 11.40 18.54 -7.45
CA LEU A 72 11.10 19.01 -6.10
C LEU A 72 12.21 19.84 -5.44
N SER A 73 13.30 20.14 -6.15
CA SER A 73 14.47 20.84 -5.58
C SER A 73 14.09 22.11 -4.82
N VAL A 74 13.22 22.96 -5.41
CA VAL A 74 12.79 24.22 -4.81
C VAL A 74 11.95 24.00 -3.55
N ALA A 75 11.01 23.06 -3.58
CA ALA A 75 10.19 22.75 -2.41
C ALA A 75 11.01 22.12 -1.28
N VAL A 76 11.96 21.24 -1.62
CA VAL A 76 12.85 20.61 -0.65
C VAL A 76 13.80 21.63 -0.05
N GLU A 77 14.42 22.51 -0.84
CA GLU A 77 15.28 23.58 -0.34
C GLU A 77 14.54 24.48 0.66
N ARG A 78 13.29 24.85 0.37
CA ARG A 78 12.45 25.62 1.32
C ARG A 78 12.12 24.84 2.59
N PHE A 79 11.98 23.51 2.48
CA PHE A 79 11.59 22.63 3.58
C PHE A 79 12.77 22.29 4.50
N THR A 80 13.96 22.06 3.95
CA THR A 80 15.14 21.58 4.69
C THR A 80 16.27 22.61 4.79
N GLY A 81 16.24 23.68 3.98
CA GLY A 81 17.32 24.66 3.87
C GLY A 81 18.51 24.22 3.03
N THR A 82 18.46 23.03 2.43
CA THR A 82 19.58 22.42 1.68
C THR A 82 19.47 22.67 0.18
N LYS A 83 20.59 23.03 -0.45
CA LYS A 83 20.64 23.30 -1.90
C LYS A 83 20.90 22.06 -2.75
N GLU A 84 21.63 21.09 -2.21
CA GLU A 84 21.91 19.84 -2.91
C GLU A 84 20.75 18.88 -2.73
N PHE A 85 20.05 18.59 -3.83
CA PHE A 85 18.87 17.76 -3.84
C PHE A 85 18.94 16.69 -4.93
N GLU A 86 18.54 15.47 -4.58
CA GLU A 86 18.31 14.39 -5.55
C GLU A 86 17.05 13.58 -5.23
N SER A 87 16.44 13.03 -6.27
CA SER A 87 15.34 12.09 -6.11
C SER A 87 15.80 10.67 -6.35
N GLU A 88 15.51 9.80 -5.39
CA GLU A 88 15.86 8.39 -5.40
C GLU A 88 14.65 7.51 -5.02
N ALA A 89 14.76 6.22 -5.29
CA ALA A 89 13.69 5.27 -5.02
C ALA A 89 14.24 3.92 -4.54
N ILE A 90 13.45 3.22 -3.72
CA ILE A 90 13.67 1.82 -3.38
C ILE A 90 12.50 1.01 -3.91
N VAL A 91 12.78 0.06 -4.79
CA VAL A 91 11.76 -0.80 -5.39
C VAL A 91 11.94 -2.23 -4.92
N ILE A 92 10.93 -2.79 -4.27
CA ILE A 92 10.91 -4.17 -3.81
C ILE A 92 9.70 -4.84 -4.45
N GLY A 93 9.91 -5.89 -5.21
CA GLY A 93 8.79 -6.62 -5.80
C GLY A 93 7.89 -7.25 -4.73
N ALA A 94 6.59 -7.33 -5.01
CA ALA A 94 5.59 -7.86 -4.07
C ALA A 94 5.86 -9.33 -3.66
N ARG A 95 6.58 -10.09 -4.48
CA ARG A 95 7.03 -11.47 -4.17
C ARG A 95 8.43 -11.51 -3.53
N GLY A 96 8.96 -10.37 -3.10
CA GLY A 96 10.27 -10.25 -2.47
C GLY A 96 11.43 -10.07 -3.46
N ALA A 97 11.16 -9.81 -4.74
CA ALA A 97 12.21 -9.56 -5.71
C ALA A 97 12.96 -8.26 -5.41
N ARG A 98 14.28 -8.27 -5.62
CA ARG A 98 15.14 -7.10 -5.40
C ARG A 98 15.41 -6.38 -6.72
N CYS A 99 15.27 -5.06 -6.71
CA CYS A 99 15.68 -4.21 -7.82
C CYS A 99 17.18 -3.92 -7.75
N GLU A 100 17.92 -4.07 -8.85
CA GLU A 100 19.36 -3.82 -8.90
C GLU A 100 19.71 -2.34 -8.66
N GLN A 101 18.80 -1.43 -9.03
CA GLN A 101 18.94 0.01 -8.86
C GLN A 101 18.97 0.42 -7.39
N ASN A 102 18.39 -0.39 -6.50
CA ASN A 102 18.42 -0.10 -5.08
C ASN A 102 19.86 -0.01 -4.55
N GLU A 103 20.78 -0.84 -5.05
CA GLU A 103 22.20 -0.74 -4.64
C GLU A 103 22.81 0.58 -5.09
N LYS A 104 22.53 1.00 -6.32
CA LYS A 104 23.03 2.26 -6.85
C LYS A 104 22.51 3.44 -6.02
N THR A 105 21.23 3.42 -5.68
CA THR A 105 20.60 4.41 -4.79
C THR A 105 21.28 4.43 -3.42
N LEU A 106 21.45 3.27 -2.77
CA LEU A 106 22.07 3.18 -1.44
C LEU A 106 23.53 3.65 -1.43
N THR A 107 24.32 3.26 -2.44
CA THR A 107 25.71 3.71 -2.59
C THR A 107 25.76 5.23 -2.81
N LYS A 108 24.92 5.78 -3.67
CA LYS A 108 24.88 7.21 -3.99
C LYS A 108 24.52 8.08 -2.79
N MET A 109 23.66 7.56 -1.91
CA MET A 109 23.23 8.24 -0.69
C MET A 109 24.20 8.06 0.48
N GLU A 110 25.26 7.26 0.32
CA GLU A 110 26.14 6.85 1.42
C GLU A 110 25.34 6.25 2.58
N PHE A 111 24.32 5.44 2.24
CA PHE A 111 23.43 4.79 3.20
C PHE A 111 23.76 3.29 3.29
N PRO A 112 24.65 2.89 4.21
CA PRO A 112 25.05 1.50 4.34
C PRO A 112 23.91 0.68 4.96
N ILE A 113 23.36 -0.24 4.17
CA ILE A 113 22.44 -1.26 4.66
C ILE A 113 23.12 -2.62 4.45
N SER A 114 23.15 -3.45 5.49
CA SER A 114 23.71 -4.81 5.38
C SER A 114 22.84 -5.70 4.51
N ASP A 115 23.42 -6.70 3.84
CA ASP A 115 22.64 -7.59 2.96
C ASP A 115 21.55 -8.36 3.72
N LYS A 116 21.81 -8.77 4.97
CA LYS A 116 20.78 -9.36 5.85
C LYS A 116 19.59 -8.42 6.08
N MET A 117 19.84 -7.12 6.20
CA MET A 117 18.78 -6.13 6.36
C MET A 117 18.03 -5.91 5.04
N LYS A 118 18.72 -5.93 3.90
CA LYS A 118 18.06 -5.88 2.58
C LYS A 118 17.15 -7.09 2.36
N GLU A 119 17.60 -8.29 2.73
CA GLU A 119 16.80 -9.51 2.71
C GLU A 119 15.59 -9.40 3.64
N LEU A 120 15.77 -8.86 4.85
CA LEU A 120 14.67 -8.62 5.78
C LEU A 120 13.61 -7.68 5.19
N LEU A 121 14.01 -6.61 4.50
CA LEU A 121 13.06 -5.71 3.83
C LEU A 121 12.25 -6.44 2.73
N CYS A 122 12.90 -7.32 1.96
CA CYS A 122 12.21 -8.17 0.98
C CYS A 122 11.22 -9.13 1.65
N LEU A 123 11.63 -9.79 2.74
CA LEU A 123 10.77 -10.71 3.50
C LEU A 123 9.56 -10.00 4.11
N MET A 124 9.76 -8.84 4.72
CA MET A 124 8.67 -8.01 5.25
C MET A 124 7.67 -7.62 4.16
N THR A 125 8.16 -7.35 2.95
CA THR A 125 7.31 -7.00 1.79
C THR A 125 6.48 -8.20 1.32
N LEU A 126 7.11 -9.37 1.20
CA LEU A 126 6.44 -10.62 0.84
C LEU A 126 5.39 -11.00 1.90
N GLU A 127 5.76 -10.94 3.18
CA GLU A 127 4.84 -11.23 4.28
C GLU A 127 3.62 -10.30 4.24
N GLY A 128 3.82 -8.99 4.10
CA GLY A 128 2.73 -8.03 3.96
C GLY A 128 1.83 -8.31 2.77
N THR A 129 2.40 -8.71 1.63
CA THR A 129 1.64 -9.10 0.44
C THR A 129 0.79 -10.35 0.71
N CYS A 130 1.37 -11.39 1.32
CA CYS A 130 0.64 -12.61 1.71
C CYS A 130 -0.49 -12.31 2.71
N GLN A 131 -0.29 -11.39 3.65
CA GLN A 131 -1.35 -10.96 4.58
C GLN A 131 -2.51 -10.29 3.85
N ILE A 132 -2.23 -9.38 2.92
CA ILE A 132 -3.26 -8.70 2.11
C ILE A 132 -4.05 -9.71 1.27
N ILE A 133 -3.35 -10.63 0.59
CA ILE A 133 -4.00 -11.69 -0.21
C ILE A 133 -4.87 -12.56 0.70
N SER A 134 -4.35 -12.99 1.84
CA SER A 134 -5.09 -13.83 2.80
C SER A 134 -6.35 -13.12 3.31
N TRP A 135 -6.26 -11.81 3.61
CA TRP A 135 -7.42 -11.00 3.99
C TRP A 135 -8.46 -10.89 2.87
N PHE A 136 -8.02 -10.70 1.63
CA PHE A 136 -8.90 -10.67 0.47
C PHE A 136 -9.64 -12.01 0.27
N MET A 137 -8.91 -13.13 0.32
CA MET A 137 -9.49 -14.46 0.17
C MET A 137 -10.53 -14.76 1.27
N ARG A 138 -10.21 -14.47 2.54
CA ARG A 138 -11.16 -14.63 3.65
C ARG A 138 -12.39 -13.74 3.53
N SER A 139 -12.23 -12.52 3.02
CA SER A 139 -13.34 -11.58 2.83
C SER A 139 -14.27 -12.02 1.71
N THR A 140 -13.70 -12.54 0.61
CA THR A 140 -14.50 -13.07 -0.51
C THR A 140 -15.24 -14.35 -0.14
N GLU A 141 -14.63 -15.26 0.63
CA GLU A 141 -15.32 -16.41 1.21
C GLU A 141 -16.51 -15.97 2.09
N SER A 142 -16.29 -15.03 3.02
CA SER A 142 -17.35 -14.48 3.88
C SER A 142 -18.50 -13.84 3.09
N LEU A 143 -18.20 -13.14 1.99
CA LEU A 143 -19.21 -12.56 1.10
C LEU A 143 -19.94 -13.64 0.27
N ALA A 144 -19.24 -14.67 -0.19
CA ALA A 144 -19.82 -15.79 -0.93
C ALA A 144 -20.84 -16.57 -0.06
N PHE A 145 -20.55 -16.77 1.23
CA PHE A 145 -21.49 -17.41 2.16
C PHE A 145 -22.72 -16.56 2.49
N ARG A 146 -22.66 -15.22 2.40
CA ARG A 146 -23.83 -14.35 2.57
C ARG A 146 -24.77 -14.34 1.36
N GLY A 147 -24.25 -14.63 0.16
CA GLY A 147 -25.04 -14.76 -1.06
C GLY A 147 -25.86 -16.06 -1.14
N CYS A 148 -25.55 -17.06 -0.31
CA CYS A 148 -26.20 -18.37 -0.30
C CYS A 148 -27.12 -18.60 0.91
N SER A 149 -27.73 -17.53 1.46
CA SER A 149 -28.83 -17.71 2.41
C SER A 149 -30.13 -18.02 1.66
N VAL A 150 -30.26 -19.28 1.23
CA VAL A 150 -31.57 -19.84 0.89
C VAL A 150 -32.41 -19.79 2.18
N ARG A 151 -33.39 -18.89 2.23
CA ARG A 151 -34.41 -18.91 3.29
C ARG A 151 -35.05 -20.30 3.25
N PRO A 152 -35.14 -21.05 4.38
CA PRO A 152 -35.96 -22.24 4.39
C PRO A 152 -37.39 -21.79 4.06
N ALA A 153 -37.93 -22.34 2.97
CA ALA A 153 -39.31 -22.12 2.58
C ALA A 153 -40.19 -22.47 3.79
N GLY A 154 -40.87 -21.46 4.31
CA GLY A 154 -41.85 -21.61 5.38
C GLY A 154 -42.86 -22.68 4.99
N LEU A 155 -43.25 -23.47 5.99
CA LEU A 155 -44.26 -24.51 5.89
C LEU A 155 -45.46 -24.03 5.06
N MET A 156 -45.86 -24.86 4.10
CA MET A 156 -47.07 -24.73 3.31
C MET A 156 -48.26 -24.31 4.18
N GLY A 157 -48.80 -23.13 3.90
CA GLY A 157 -50.15 -22.77 4.28
C GLY A 157 -51.12 -23.73 3.60
N ARG A 158 -51.92 -24.44 4.40
CA ARG A 158 -53.11 -25.15 3.94
C ARG A 158 -54.13 -24.13 3.40
N PRO A 159 -54.82 -24.40 2.28
CA PRO A 159 -55.91 -23.54 1.83
C PRO A 159 -57.10 -23.61 2.81
N MET A 160 -57.70 -22.45 3.05
CA MET A 160 -58.93 -22.27 3.81
C MET A 160 -60.08 -23.09 3.21
N GLU A 161 -60.64 -24.02 3.99
CA GLU A 161 -62.04 -24.42 3.84
C GLU A 161 -62.91 -23.39 4.57
N SER A 162 -63.71 -22.66 3.81
CA SER A 162 -64.77 -21.80 4.33
C SER A 162 -66.08 -22.59 4.36
N GLU A 163 -66.51 -23.07 5.52
CA GLU A 163 -67.91 -23.40 5.75
C GLU A 163 -68.45 -22.56 6.90
N ARG A 164 -69.14 -21.47 6.52
CA ARG A 164 -70.01 -20.72 7.42
C ARG A 164 -71.32 -21.48 7.56
N THR A 165 -71.59 -21.93 8.78
CA THR A 165 -72.94 -22.30 9.21
C THR A 165 -73.75 -21.02 9.48
N HIS A 166 -74.87 -20.82 8.76
CA HIS A 166 -76.16 -20.39 9.34
C HIS A 166 -77.29 -20.25 8.28
N SER A 167 -78.23 -21.19 8.35
CA SER A 167 -79.69 -21.00 8.46
C SER A 167 -80.38 -19.88 7.65
N ARG A 168 -81.34 -20.27 6.79
CA ARG A 168 -82.62 -19.56 6.65
C ARG A 168 -83.79 -20.49 6.31
N ARG A 169 -84.89 -20.18 7.00
CA ARG A 169 -86.24 -20.78 7.08
C ARG A 169 -87.09 -20.73 5.79
N ASN A 170 -88.04 -21.69 5.76
CA ASN A 170 -89.49 -21.58 5.52
C ASN A 170 -90.13 -21.81 4.11
N LYS A 171 -91.09 -22.76 4.15
CA LYS A 171 -92.47 -22.76 3.63
C LYS A 171 -92.71 -22.71 2.11
N SER A 172 -93.20 -23.83 1.57
CA SER A 172 -94.64 -24.06 1.32
C SER A 172 -94.91 -25.56 1.24
#